data_AF-A0A239FQV4-F1
#
_entry.id   AF-A0A239FQV4-F1
#
_cell.length_a   1.000
_cell.length_b   1.000
_cell.length_c   1.000
_cell.angle_alpha   90.00
_cell.angle_beta   90.00
_cell.angle_gamma   90.00
#
_symmetry.space_group_name_H-M   'P 1'
#
loop_
_entity.id
_entity.type
_entity.pdbx_description
1 polymer ?
#
loop_
_entity_poly.entity_id
_entity_poly.type
_entity_poly.pdbx_seq_one_letter_code
_entity_poly.pdbx_strand_id
1 'polypeptide(L)'
;MSVFSVVSSFFKRRLLQPVLNLLQQGMTPHKLALTVAIGTVVGIVPAFGVTTITSTAIAARLRVNIAATVLVSYLVQPLQLLLAIPFIKAGIYLFGLSELKLSFGEMSAMFRADWLEALNKLWKANLAGVSAWALLALPMGGVLYLLMLPLFKVVLPVRQEAKV
;
A
#
# COMPACT_ATOMS: atom_id res chain seq x y z
N MET A 1 -19.44 -20.92 -23.67
CA MET A 1 -18.54 -20.52 -22.56
C MET A 1 -17.81 -19.25 -23.00
N SER A 2 -17.99 -18.13 -22.31
CA SER A 2 -17.38 -16.86 -22.75
C SER A 2 -15.90 -16.84 -22.39
N VAL A 3 -15.06 -16.26 -23.25
CA VAL A 3 -13.61 -16.12 -23.01
C VAL A 3 -13.34 -15.45 -21.65
N PHE A 4 -14.21 -14.51 -21.25
CA PHE A 4 -14.18 -13.85 -19.94
C PHE A 4 -14.30 -14.81 -18.74
N SER A 5 -15.12 -15.87 -18.82
CA SER A 5 -15.24 -16.84 -17.71
C SER A 5 -14.00 -17.71 -17.56
N VAL A 6 -13.34 -18.06 -18.67
CA VAL A 6 -12.10 -18.86 -18.68
C VAL A 6 -10.96 -18.05 -18.07
N VAL A 7 -10.75 -16.80 -18.53
CA VAL A 7 -9.72 -15.90 -18.02
C VAL A 7 -9.93 -15.61 -16.52
N SER A 8 -11.16 -15.33 -16.10
CA SER A 8 -11.50 -15.12 -14.69
C SER A 8 -11.23 -16.35 -13.82
N SER A 9 -11.60 -17.55 -14.29
CA SER A 9 -11.33 -18.81 -13.58
C SER A 9 -9.83 -19.09 -13.45
N PHE A 10 -9.05 -18.78 -14.49
CA PHE A 10 -7.60 -19.00 -14.50
C PHE A 10 -6.90 -18.05 -13.54
N PHE A 11 -7.24 -16.76 -13.57
CA PHE A 11 -6.73 -15.76 -12.64
C PHE A 11 -7.05 -16.14 -11.19
N LYS A 12 -8.31 -16.52 -10.93
CA LYS A 12 -8.76 -16.95 -9.60
C LYS A 12 -7.95 -18.15 -9.07
N ARG A 13 -7.76 -19.18 -9.90
CA ARG A 13 -7.09 -20.43 -9.49
C ARG A 13 -5.57 -20.29 -9.41
N ARG A 14 -4.95 -19.49 -10.29
CA ARG A 14 -3.50 -19.45 -10.45
C ARG A 14 -2.82 -18.29 -9.70
N LEU A 15 -3.54 -17.19 -9.47
CA LEU A 15 -2.99 -16.01 -8.79
C LEU A 15 -3.72 -15.73 -7.47
N LEU A 16 -5.05 -15.61 -7.51
CA LEU A 16 -5.80 -15.17 -6.32
C LEU A 16 -5.80 -16.21 -5.19
N GLN A 17 -6.14 -17.48 -5.49
CA GLN A 17 -6.22 -18.53 -4.48
C GLN A 17 -4.88 -18.83 -3.78
N PRO A 18 -3.73 -18.95 -4.48
CA PRO A 18 -2.44 -19.15 -3.81
C PRO A 18 -2.09 -18.00 -2.87
N VAL A 19 -2.29 -16.75 -3.29
CA VAL A 19 -2.03 -15.57 -2.46
C VAL A 19 -2.95 -15.59 -1.23
N LEU A 20 -4.25 -15.83 -1.41
CA LEU A 20 -5.19 -15.92 -0.30
C LEU A 20 -4.82 -17.04 0.67
N ASN A 21 -4.48 -18.22 0.17
CA ASN A 21 -4.08 -19.35 1.02
C ASN A 21 -2.83 -19.01 1.83
N LEU A 22 -1.82 -18.38 1.23
CA LEU A 22 -0.61 -17.94 1.95
C LEU A 22 -0.91 -16.89 3.02
N LEU A 23 -1.80 -15.93 2.72
CA LEU A 23 -2.20 -14.90 3.67
C LEU A 23 -3.05 -15.46 4.81
N GLN A 24 -3.87 -16.47 4.54
CA GLN A 24 -4.80 -17.06 5.52
C GLN A 24 -4.15 -18.10 6.42
N GLN A 25 -3.03 -18.72 6.01
CA GLN A 25 -2.40 -19.82 6.74
C GLN A 25 -2.01 -19.43 8.18
N GLY A 26 -2.67 -20.06 9.16
CA GLY A 26 -2.35 -19.91 10.57
C GLY A 26 -2.71 -18.55 11.18
N MET A 27 -3.52 -17.72 10.49
CA MET A 27 -3.87 -16.38 10.95
C MET A 27 -5.34 -16.28 11.37
N THR A 28 -5.59 -15.57 12.47
CA THR A 28 -6.95 -15.18 12.85
C THR A 28 -7.47 -14.07 11.92
N PRO A 29 -8.80 -13.90 11.79
CA PRO A 29 -9.37 -12.81 10.99
C PRO A 29 -8.82 -11.42 11.35
N HIS A 30 -8.60 -11.19 12.66
CA HIS A 30 -8.02 -9.94 13.17
C HIS A 30 -6.58 -9.74 12.69
N LYS A 31 -5.73 -10.78 12.79
CA LYS A 31 -4.34 -10.69 12.31
C LYS A 31 -4.29 -10.49 10.79
N LEU A 32 -5.15 -11.16 10.04
CA LEU A 32 -5.22 -11.02 8.59
C LEU A 32 -5.67 -9.60 8.19
N ALA A 33 -6.73 -9.08 8.81
CA ALA A 33 -7.18 -7.70 8.60
C ALA A 33 -6.08 -6.68 8.89
N LEU A 34 -5.36 -6.86 10.01
CA LEU A 34 -4.24 -6.00 10.39
C LEU A 34 -3.08 -6.09 9.39
N THR A 35 -2.71 -7.29 8.95
CA THR A 35 -1.69 -7.51 7.90
C THR A 35 -2.06 -6.82 6.60
N VAL A 36 -3.31 -6.94 6.14
CA VAL A 36 -3.78 -6.27 4.92
C VAL A 36 -3.77 -4.74 5.08
N ALA A 37 -4.25 -4.24 6.22
CA ALA A 37 -4.27 -2.80 6.51
C ALA A 37 -2.85 -2.20 6.55
N ILE A 38 -1.93 -2.79 7.32
CA ILE A 38 -0.53 -2.33 7.42
C ILE A 38 0.14 -2.41 6.05
N GLY A 39 0.06 -3.57 5.39
CA GLY A 39 0.71 -3.77 4.11
C GLY A 39 0.20 -2.81 3.05
N THR A 40 -1.11 -2.54 3.02
CA THR A 40 -1.69 -1.57 2.09
C THR A 40 -1.22 -0.15 2.37
N VAL A 41 -1.35 0.32 3.62
CA VAL A 41 -0.98 1.70 3.99
C VAL A 41 0.51 1.96 3.77
N VAL A 42 1.37 1.03 4.20
CA VAL A 42 2.82 1.17 4.02
C VAL A 42 3.22 0.97 2.56
N GLY A 43 2.55 0.08 1.83
CA GLY A 43 2.83 -0.19 0.42
C GLY A 43 2.54 0.98 -0.51
N ILE A 44 1.59 1.87 -0.16
CA ILE A 44 1.27 3.06 -0.95
C ILE A 44 2.05 4.32 -0.58
N VAL A 45 3.03 4.23 0.35
CA VAL A 45 3.87 5.38 0.71
C VAL A 45 4.55 5.96 -0.53
N PRO A 46 4.49 7.28 -0.79
CA PRO A 46 5.15 7.90 -1.96
C PRO A 46 6.66 8.04 -1.73
N ALA A 47 7.33 6.92 -1.43
CA ALA A 47 8.77 6.84 -1.23
C ALA A 47 9.27 5.45 -1.63
N PHE A 48 10.35 5.42 -2.40
CA PHE A 48 11.00 4.18 -2.80
C PHE A 48 11.92 3.68 -1.69
N GLY A 49 12.05 2.36 -1.56
CA GLY A 49 13.00 1.71 -0.64
C GLY A 49 12.59 1.66 0.84
N VAL A 50 11.64 2.49 1.30
CA VAL A 50 11.23 2.52 2.72
C VAL A 50 10.17 1.49 3.07
N THR A 51 9.42 0.99 2.07
CA THR A 51 8.28 0.08 2.26
C THR A 51 8.67 -1.19 3.01
N THR A 52 9.74 -1.85 2.61
CA THR A 52 10.16 -3.14 3.20
C THR A 52 10.56 -2.98 4.65
N ILE A 53 11.39 -1.97 4.94
CA ILE A 53 11.88 -1.69 6.29
C ILE A 53 10.69 -1.34 7.20
N THR A 54 9.83 -0.43 6.75
CA THR A 54 8.69 0.06 7.54
C THR A 54 7.65 -1.05 7.76
N SER A 55 7.33 -1.83 6.72
CA SER A 55 6.39 -2.96 6.82
C SER A 55 6.91 -4.02 7.77
N THR A 56 8.20 -4.35 7.68
CA THR A 56 8.85 -5.32 8.56
C THR A 56 8.85 -4.84 10.00
N ALA A 57 9.24 -3.59 10.23
CA ALA A 57 9.30 -3.00 11.57
C ALA A 57 7.93 -2.96 12.25
N ILE A 58 6.89 -2.49 11.54
CA ILE A 58 5.52 -2.43 12.07
C ILE A 58 4.98 -3.85 12.28
N ALA A 59 5.18 -4.76 11.33
CA ALA A 59 4.71 -6.13 11.44
C ALA A 59 5.35 -6.87 12.63
N ALA A 60 6.66 -6.70 12.81
CA ALA A 60 7.39 -7.24 13.95
C ALA A 60 6.90 -6.65 15.28
N ARG A 61 6.73 -5.32 15.34
CA ARG A 61 6.27 -4.61 16.54
C ARG A 61 4.87 -5.03 16.98
N LEU A 62 3.98 -5.32 16.03
CA LEU A 62 2.60 -5.77 16.24
C LEU A 62 2.45 -7.29 16.27
N ARG A 63 3.54 -8.05 16.10
CA ARG A 63 3.57 -9.52 16.10
C ARG A 63 2.58 -10.13 15.09
N VAL A 64 2.47 -9.50 13.92
CA VAL A 64 1.75 -10.03 12.75
C VAL A 64 2.72 -10.69 11.77
N ASN A 65 2.20 -11.40 10.77
CA ASN A 65 3.03 -12.14 9.83
C ASN A 65 3.83 -11.16 8.93
N ILE A 66 5.15 -11.10 9.14
CA ILE A 66 6.06 -10.21 8.41
C ILE A 66 6.03 -10.50 6.91
N ALA A 67 6.19 -11.76 6.52
CA ALA A 67 6.25 -12.16 5.11
C ALA A 67 4.94 -11.81 4.39
N ALA A 68 3.80 -12.09 5.02
CA ALA A 68 2.48 -11.72 4.48
C ALA A 68 2.30 -10.19 4.38
N THR A 69 2.76 -9.43 5.38
CA THR A 69 2.64 -7.97 5.38
C THR A 69 3.50 -7.34 4.28
N VAL A 70 4.74 -7.80 4.12
CA VAL A 70 5.62 -7.38 3.04
C VAL A 70 5.03 -7.77 1.67
N LEU A 71 4.50 -8.99 1.54
CA LEU A 71 3.81 -9.43 0.32
C LEU A 71 2.66 -8.50 -0.07
N VAL A 72 1.75 -8.20 0.87
CA VAL A 72 0.65 -7.24 0.62
C VAL A 72 1.20 -5.88 0.19
N SER A 73 2.27 -5.40 0.84
CA SER A 73 2.89 -4.12 0.53
C SER A 73 3.40 -4.05 -0.92
N TYR A 74 3.95 -5.15 -1.43
CA TYR A 74 4.37 -5.23 -2.82
C TYR A 74 3.20 -5.37 -3.80
N LEU A 75 2.15 -6.11 -3.42
CA LEU A 75 0.94 -6.25 -4.24
C LEU A 75 0.22 -4.92 -4.50
N VAL A 76 0.35 -3.95 -3.60
CA VAL A 76 -0.26 -2.61 -3.74
C VAL A 76 0.65 -1.57 -4.39
N GLN A 77 1.88 -1.91 -4.80
CA GLN A 77 2.77 -0.94 -5.46
C GLN A 77 2.24 -0.32 -6.76
N PRO A 78 1.40 -0.99 -7.57
CA PRO A 78 0.74 -0.31 -8.68
C PRO A 78 -0.09 0.88 -8.20
N LEU A 79 -0.73 0.76 -7.03
CA LEU A 79 -1.47 1.86 -6.39
C LEU A 79 -0.54 2.93 -5.83
N GLN A 80 0.66 2.57 -5.35
CA GLN A 80 1.70 3.54 -4.97
C GLN A 80 2.01 4.50 -6.12
N LEU A 81 2.21 3.97 -7.34
CA LEU A 81 2.50 4.79 -8.52
C LEU A 81 1.33 5.71 -8.88
N LEU A 82 0.10 5.20 -8.80
CA LEU A 82 -1.11 5.98 -9.09
C LEU A 82 -1.35 7.08 -8.05
N LEU A 83 -1.08 6.81 -6.77
CA LEU A 83 -1.33 7.73 -5.65
C LEU A 83 -0.17 8.68 -5.34
N ALA A 84 1.02 8.45 -5.92
CA ALA A 84 2.17 9.33 -5.69
C ALA A 84 1.86 10.80 -6.02
N ILE A 85 1.32 11.07 -7.21
CA ILE A 85 0.96 12.43 -7.63
C ILE A 85 -0.15 13.02 -6.74
N PRO A 86 -1.27 12.33 -6.47
CA PRO A 86 -2.27 12.77 -5.50
C PRO A 86 -1.70 13.13 -4.11
N PHE A 87 -0.82 12.29 -3.54
CA PHE A 87 -0.21 12.59 -2.24
C PHE A 87 0.67 13.83 -2.30
N ILE A 88 1.51 13.97 -3.34
CA ILE A 88 2.36 15.16 -3.53
C ILE A 88 1.50 16.42 -3.61
N LYS A 89 0.42 16.41 -4.42
CA LYS A 89 -0.49 17.55 -4.53
C LYS A 89 -1.18 17.87 -3.19
N ALA A 90 -1.63 16.85 -2.46
CA ALA A 90 -2.21 17.03 -1.13
C ALA A 90 -1.20 17.64 -0.16
N GLY A 91 0.06 17.19 -0.18
CA GLY A 91 1.13 17.77 0.63
C GLY A 91 1.40 19.24 0.31
N ILE A 92 1.55 19.57 -0.98
CA ILE A 92 1.74 20.96 -1.43
C ILE A 92 0.61 21.86 -0.93
N TYR A 93 -0.64 21.39 -1.04
CA TYR A 93 -1.81 22.10 -0.55
C TYR A 93 -1.80 22.27 0.98
N LEU A 94 -1.53 21.19 1.73
CA LEU A 94 -1.52 21.21 3.20
C LEU A 94 -0.46 22.14 3.79
N PHE A 95 0.69 22.30 3.11
CA PHE A 95 1.80 23.13 3.58
C PHE A 95 1.91 24.49 2.87
N GLY A 96 0.96 24.82 1.98
CA GLY A 96 0.97 26.10 1.24
C GLY A 96 2.23 26.30 0.37
N LEU A 97 2.77 25.23 -0.19
CA LEU A 97 3.97 25.28 -1.03
C LEU A 97 3.63 25.83 -2.42
N SER A 98 4.62 26.44 -3.10
CA SER A 98 4.47 26.82 -4.50
C SER A 98 4.10 25.62 -5.35
N GLU A 99 3.12 25.78 -6.26
CA GLU A 99 2.69 24.69 -7.13
C GLU A 99 3.87 24.14 -7.94
N LEU A 100 4.13 22.83 -7.78
CA LEU A 100 5.04 22.12 -8.64
C LEU A 100 4.23 21.59 -9.83
N LYS A 101 4.55 22.09 -11.02
CA LYS A 101 3.90 21.60 -12.23
C LYS A 101 4.53 20.28 -12.66
N LEU A 102 3.75 19.20 -12.51
CA LEU A 102 4.18 17.81 -12.71
C LEU A 102 3.82 17.28 -14.11
N SER A 103 3.69 18.14 -15.13
CA SER A 103 3.52 17.65 -16.50
C SER A 103 4.85 17.11 -17.04
N PHE A 104 4.77 16.16 -17.99
CA PHE A 104 5.98 15.58 -18.59
C PHE A 104 6.85 16.63 -19.29
N GLY A 105 6.24 17.58 -20.01
CA GLY A 105 6.95 18.64 -20.72
C GLY A 105 7.69 19.59 -19.77
N GLU A 106 7.06 19.97 -18.65
CA GLU A 106 7.66 20.88 -17.67
C GLU A 106 8.77 20.20 -16.87
N MET A 107 8.58 18.93 -16.46
CA MET A 107 9.65 18.16 -15.84
C MET A 107 10.84 18.02 -16.79
N SER A 108 10.62 17.71 -18.07
CA SER A 108 11.71 17.61 -19.05
C SER A 108 12.45 18.94 -19.22
N ALA A 109 11.74 20.06 -19.28
CA ALA A 109 12.33 21.39 -19.36
C ALA A 109 13.14 21.73 -18.10
N MET A 110 12.62 21.44 -16.90
CA MET A 110 13.32 21.64 -15.63
C MET A 110 14.62 20.85 -15.56
N PHE A 111 14.60 19.56 -15.92
CA PHE A 111 15.79 18.71 -15.92
C PHE A 111 16.84 19.14 -16.93
N ARG A 112 16.42 19.65 -18.10
CA ARG A 112 17.34 20.17 -19.12
C ARG A 112 17.99 21.49 -18.72
N ALA A 113 17.29 22.33 -17.95
CA ALA A 113 17.80 23.61 -17.48
C ALA A 113 18.81 23.44 -16.34
N ASP A 114 18.41 22.74 -15.28
CA ASP A 114 19.28 22.40 -14.15
C ASP A 114 18.77 21.11 -13.49
N TRP A 115 19.48 20.02 -13.72
CA TRP A 115 19.10 18.70 -13.22
C TRP A 115 19.18 18.61 -11.69
N LEU A 116 20.08 19.36 -11.04
CA LEU A 116 20.26 19.32 -9.59
C LEU A 116 19.17 20.13 -8.89
N GLU A 117 18.82 21.29 -9.43
CA GLU A 117 17.69 22.07 -8.94
C GLU A 117 16.36 21.32 -9.14
N ALA A 118 16.18 20.68 -10.29
CA ALA A 118 15.01 19.83 -10.57
C ALA A 118 14.89 18.69 -9.56
N LEU A 119 16.00 18.01 -9.25
CA LEU A 119 16.03 16.95 -8.24
C LEU A 119 15.67 17.48 -6.85
N ASN A 120 16.21 18.63 -6.45
CA ASN A 120 15.89 19.26 -5.16
C ASN A 120 14.40 19.64 -5.05
N LYS A 121 13.81 20.18 -6.13
CA LYS A 121 12.37 20.49 -6.19
C LYS A 121 11.51 19.24 -6.08
N LEU A 122 11.86 18.18 -6.82
CA LEU A 122 11.15 16.89 -6.74
C LEU A 122 11.30 16.25 -5.37
N TRP A 123 12.48 16.33 -4.74
CA TRP A 123 12.70 15.84 -3.39
C TRP A 123 11.81 16.54 -2.36
N LYS A 124 11.74 17.87 -2.39
CA LYS A 124 10.85 18.66 -1.51
C LYS A 124 9.37 18.32 -1.73
N ALA A 125 8.95 18.19 -2.99
CA ALA A 125 7.58 17.81 -3.32
C ALA A 125 7.27 16.38 -2.85
N ASN A 126 8.21 15.45 -2.98
CA ASN A 126 8.06 14.10 -2.47
C ASN A 126 7.94 14.08 -0.94
N LEU A 127 8.73 14.88 -0.22
CA LEU A 127 8.61 15.03 1.23
C LEU A 127 7.23 15.55 1.63
N ALA A 128 6.69 16.54 0.92
CA ALA A 128 5.32 17.02 1.16
C ALA A 128 4.30 15.89 0.96
N GLY A 129 4.48 15.05 -0.07
CA GLY A 129 3.64 13.88 -0.32
C GLY A 129 3.74 12.82 0.78
N VAL A 130 4.95 12.52 1.26
CA VAL A 130 5.18 11.60 2.39
C VAL A 130 4.53 12.15 3.66
N SER A 131 4.61 13.45 3.92
CA SER A 131 3.94 14.09 5.06
C SER A 131 2.41 13.98 4.96
N ALA A 132 1.82 14.21 3.79
CA ALA A 132 0.38 14.02 3.57
C ALA A 132 -0.03 12.57 3.80
N TRP A 133 0.74 11.61 3.26
CA TRP A 133 0.54 10.19 3.53
C TRP A 133 0.63 9.88 5.03
N ALA A 134 1.63 10.41 5.75
CA ALA A 134 1.83 10.13 7.17
C ALA A 134 0.65 10.61 8.03
N LEU A 135 0.08 11.78 7.70
CA LEU A 135 -1.12 12.31 8.36
C LEU A 135 -2.34 11.40 8.13
N LEU A 136 -2.46 10.81 6.94
CA LEU A 136 -3.58 9.96 6.55
C LEU A 136 -3.37 8.47 6.89
N ALA A 137 -2.14 8.04 7.19
CA ALA A 137 -1.79 6.64 7.34
C ALA A 137 -2.59 5.94 8.44
N LEU A 138 -2.72 6.58 9.61
CA LEU A 138 -3.49 6.03 10.74
C LEU A 138 -4.99 5.91 10.45
N PRO A 139 -5.70 6.99 10.02
CA PRO A 139 -7.13 6.85 9.71
C PRO A 139 -7.37 5.88 8.55
N MET A 140 -6.53 5.89 7.51
CA MET A 140 -6.63 4.92 6.41
C MET A 140 -6.45 3.48 6.89
N GLY A 141 -5.46 3.22 7.75
CA GLY A 141 -5.22 1.90 8.33
C GLY A 141 -6.40 1.42 9.19
N GLY A 142 -6.96 2.31 10.00
CA GLY A 142 -8.15 2.04 10.81
C GLY A 142 -9.37 1.68 9.95
N VAL A 143 -9.66 2.49 8.93
CA VAL A 143 -10.76 2.23 7.98
C VAL A 143 -10.56 0.91 7.26
N LEU A 144 -9.37 0.66 6.71
CA LEU A 144 -9.06 -0.60 6.03
C LEU A 144 -9.24 -1.80 6.96
N TYR A 145 -8.75 -1.71 8.19
CA TYR A 145 -8.92 -2.77 9.17
C TYR A 145 -10.42 -3.04 9.45
N LEU A 146 -11.21 -2.00 9.69
CA LEU A 146 -12.64 -2.12 9.97
C LEU A 146 -13.43 -2.70 8.79
N LEU A 147 -13.05 -2.36 7.56
CA LEU A 147 -13.68 -2.90 6.34
C LEU A 147 -13.27 -4.37 6.08
N MET A 148 -12.01 -4.71 6.33
CA MET A 148 -11.49 -6.06 6.04
C MET A 148 -11.88 -7.09 7.10
N LEU A 149 -12.03 -6.68 8.36
CA LEU A 149 -12.37 -7.58 9.46
C LEU A 149 -13.66 -8.38 9.25
N PRO A 150 -14.82 -7.78 8.90
CA PRO A 150 -16.04 -8.56 8.65
C PRO A 150 -15.89 -9.50 7.47
N LEU A 151 -15.21 -9.07 6.39
CA LEU A 151 -14.95 -9.91 5.22
C LEU A 151 -14.16 -11.17 5.61
N PHE A 152 -13.11 -11.01 6.40
CA PHE A 152 -12.29 -12.16 6.83
C PHE A 152 -12.97 -13.01 7.90
N LYS A 153 -13.87 -12.47 8.72
CA LYS A 153 -14.70 -13.29 9.61
C LYS A 153 -15.66 -14.22 8.87
N VAL A 154 -16.13 -13.80 7.69
CA VAL A 154 -16.99 -14.63 6.83
C VAL A 154 -16.19 -15.68 6.07
N VAL A 155 -15.00 -15.32 5.57
CA VAL A 155 -14.18 -16.20 4.71
C VAL A 155 -13.36 -17.21 5.51
N LEU A 156 -12.89 -16.84 6.71
CA LEU A 156 -12.18 -17.75 7.60
C LEU A 156 -13.16 -18.31 8.62
N PRO A 157 -13.59 -19.59 8.50
CA PRO A 157 -14.35 -20.21 9.57
C PRO A 157 -13.51 -20.14 10.85
N VAL A 158 -14.13 -19.68 11.94
CA VAL A 158 -13.50 -19.66 13.27
C VAL A 158 -12.94 -21.05 13.50
N ARG A 159 -11.60 -21.16 13.54
CA ARG A 159 -10.95 -22.41 13.89
C ARG A 159 -11.41 -22.70 15.31
N GLN A 160 -12.32 -23.67 15.47
CA GLN A 160 -12.62 -24.22 16.78
C GLN A 160 -11.28 -24.65 17.34
N GLU A 161 -10.86 -23.99 18.43
CA GLU A 161 -9.66 -24.38 19.14
C GLU A 161 -9.80 -25.87 19.42
N ALA A 162 -8.93 -26.68 18.83
CA ALA A 162 -8.78 -28.06 19.22
C ALA A 162 -8.33 -28.00 20.68
N LYS A 163 -9.28 -28.21 21.60
CA LYS A 163 -8.98 -28.56 22.99
C LYS A 163 -8.06 -29.78 22.92
N VAL A 164 -6.79 -29.55 23.20
CA VAL A 164 -5.84 -30.60 23.61
C VAL A 164 -5.95 -30.70 25.12
#